data_AF-A0A2R6PYX3-F1
#
_entry.id   AF-A0A2R6PYX3-F1
#
_cell.length_a   1.000
_cell.length_b   1.000
_cell.length_c   1.000
_cell.angle_alpha   90.00
_cell.angle_beta   90.00
_cell.angle_gamma   90.00
#
_symmetry.space_group_name_H-M   'P 1'
#
loop_
_entity.id
_entity.type
_entity.pdbx_description
1 polymer ?
#
loop_
_entity_poly.entity_id
_entity_poly.type
_entity_poly.pdbx_seq_one_letter_code
_entity_poly.pdbx_strand_id
1 'polypeptide(L)'
;MSGGQSVDDVNFSFEDDHNYWAQSLCLLIQNPRISALIRAGWTAIKDHVQWDDEDTVQTVVEDIDTLLLFAGIFSGAILTFVVVSLPTLRPDNHHISVEILAEIASHFRVFESPTSLIKATGPPLLPLASFQVPSRARWLNILWLSSLVFSLSSALLSIIVKSKLRVYLQWDREMPPSRDNVVARQRRLQTWKTWKVPATISVISVFLEIALVLFLVGMMIFSWALDTAVTFVLTITIGAFLAFISAIATPPAVIRNCP
;
A
#
# COMPACT_ATOMS: atom_id res chain seq x y z
N MET A 1 -20.74 81.71 22.37
CA MET A 1 -22.13 81.31 22.01
C MET A 1 -22.09 80.87 20.56
N SER A 2 -21.46 79.74 20.22
CA SER A 2 -21.88 78.33 20.35
C SER A 2 -23.25 78.05 19.73
N GLY A 3 -23.23 77.70 18.44
CA GLY A 3 -24.33 77.05 17.73
C GLY A 3 -23.77 75.75 17.14
N GLY A 4 -24.07 74.62 17.79
CA GLY A 4 -23.70 73.29 17.34
C GLY A 4 -24.92 72.57 16.77
N GLN A 5 -24.81 72.11 15.52
CA GLN A 5 -25.69 71.10 14.94
C GLN A 5 -25.43 69.77 15.65
N SER A 6 -26.46 69.20 16.27
CA SER A 6 -26.49 67.79 16.64
C SER A 6 -27.36 67.08 15.61
N VAL A 7 -26.67 66.44 14.67
CA VAL A 7 -27.16 65.28 13.93
C VAL A 7 -27.05 64.14 14.94
N ASP A 8 -28.16 63.61 15.44
CA ASP A 8 -28.29 62.28 16.06
C ASP A 8 -29.77 62.09 16.42
N ASP A 9 -30.47 61.28 15.61
CA ASP A 9 -31.59 60.40 16.02
C ASP A 9 -32.31 59.87 14.77
N VAL A 10 -31.60 59.04 14.01
CA VAL A 10 -32.22 57.98 13.21
C VAL A 10 -31.63 56.67 13.72
N ASN A 11 -31.95 56.33 14.96
CA ASN A 11 -31.75 54.98 15.46
C ASN A 11 -32.91 54.12 14.93
N PHE A 12 -32.76 53.71 13.68
CA PHE A 12 -33.69 52.81 13.00
C PHE A 12 -33.65 51.46 13.73
N SER A 13 -34.80 51.06 14.28
CA SER A 13 -35.04 49.76 14.91
C SER A 13 -34.52 48.61 14.04
N PHE A 14 -33.31 48.13 14.32
CA PHE A 14 -32.72 46.95 13.66
C PHE A 14 -32.87 45.68 14.54
N GLU A 15 -33.29 45.83 15.79
CA GLU A 15 -33.43 44.73 16.76
C GLU A 15 -34.81 44.04 16.73
N ASP A 16 -35.85 44.69 16.19
CA ASP A 16 -37.23 44.17 16.19
C ASP A 16 -37.50 43.17 15.05
N ASP A 17 -36.90 43.35 13.87
CA ASP A 17 -37.16 42.51 12.69
C ASP A 17 -36.72 41.04 12.89
N HIS A 18 -35.68 40.80 13.69
CA HIS A 18 -35.17 39.44 13.93
C HIS A 18 -36.18 38.55 14.69
N ASN A 19 -37.07 39.15 15.48
CA ASN A 19 -38.06 38.43 16.30
C ASN A 19 -39.34 38.08 15.51
N TYR A 20 -39.77 38.93 14.57
CA TYR A 20 -40.97 38.68 13.75
C TYR A 20 -40.78 37.51 12.77
N TRP A 21 -39.61 37.42 12.13
CA TRP A 21 -39.27 36.29 11.27
C TRP A 21 -39.11 35.00 12.08
N ALA A 22 -38.54 35.06 13.29
CA ALA A 22 -38.41 33.91 14.19
C ALA A 22 -39.77 33.38 14.67
N GLN A 23 -40.70 34.26 15.04
CA GLN A 23 -42.06 33.87 15.41
C GLN A 23 -42.87 33.33 14.22
N SER A 24 -42.76 33.95 13.06
CA SER A 24 -43.41 33.47 11.84
C SER A 24 -42.87 32.11 11.39
N LEU A 25 -41.56 31.88 11.51
CA LEU A 25 -40.92 30.57 11.31
C LEU A 25 -41.42 29.52 12.30
N CYS A 26 -41.53 29.86 13.60
CA CYS A 26 -42.08 28.94 14.61
C CYS A 26 -43.51 28.51 14.28
N LEU A 27 -44.38 29.44 13.85
CA LEU A 27 -45.76 29.12 13.46
C LEU A 27 -45.83 28.26 12.20
N LEU A 28 -44.93 28.48 11.23
CA LEU A 28 -44.80 27.64 10.03
C LEU A 28 -44.29 26.23 10.35
N ILE A 29 -43.35 26.10 11.30
CA ILE A 29 -42.80 24.81 11.75
C ILE A 29 -43.84 24.02 12.56
N GLN A 30 -44.69 24.70 13.33
CA GLN A 30 -45.76 24.07 14.12
C GLN A 30 -46.87 23.47 13.23
N ASN A 31 -46.92 23.83 11.94
CA ASN A 31 -47.91 23.30 11.01
C ASN A 31 -47.62 21.80 10.71
N PRO A 32 -48.58 20.89 10.96
CA PRO A 32 -48.37 19.45 10.80
C PRO A 32 -48.09 19.04 9.34
N ARG A 33 -48.62 19.79 8.36
CA ARG A 33 -48.38 19.51 6.93
C ARG A 33 -46.98 19.93 6.50
N ILE A 34 -46.54 21.11 6.93
CA ILE A 34 -45.21 21.64 6.60
C ILE A 34 -44.14 20.77 7.27
N SER A 35 -44.33 20.42 8.55
CA SER A 35 -43.40 19.53 9.26
C SER A 35 -43.35 18.12 8.65
N ALA A 36 -44.46 17.57 8.14
CA ALA A 36 -44.47 16.29 7.42
C ALA A 36 -43.69 16.36 6.10
N LEU A 37 -43.85 17.44 5.33
CA LEU A 37 -43.17 17.63 4.05
C LEU A 37 -41.66 17.85 4.25
N ILE A 38 -41.27 18.62 5.27
CA ILE A 38 -39.87 18.80 5.67
C ILE A 38 -39.25 17.47 6.11
N ARG A 39 -39.97 16.66 6.91
CA ARG A 39 -39.50 15.33 7.32
C ARG A 39 -39.32 14.40 6.11
N ALA A 40 -40.28 14.36 5.19
CA ALA A 40 -40.21 13.54 3.99
C ALA A 40 -39.06 13.97 3.05
N GLY A 41 -38.85 15.28 2.88
CA GLY A 41 -37.69 15.79 2.14
C GLY A 41 -36.37 15.42 2.79
N TRP A 42 -36.29 15.50 4.12
CA TRP A 42 -35.09 15.10 4.87
C TRP A 42 -34.81 13.60 4.81
N THR A 43 -35.82 12.75 4.86
CA THR A 43 -35.63 11.30 4.70
C THR A 43 -35.16 10.97 3.29
N ALA A 44 -35.75 11.58 2.26
CA ALA A 44 -35.31 11.37 0.88
C ALA A 44 -33.85 11.80 0.65
N ILE A 45 -33.42 12.95 1.20
CA ILE A 45 -32.02 13.41 1.12
C ILE A 45 -31.10 12.47 1.91
N LYS A 46 -31.52 12.01 3.10
CA LYS A 46 -30.73 11.08 3.91
C LYS A 46 -30.52 9.77 3.16
N ASP A 47 -31.59 9.19 2.63
CA ASP A 47 -31.55 7.91 1.93
C ASP A 47 -30.67 7.99 0.68
N HIS A 48 -30.72 9.11 -0.06
CA HIS A 48 -29.86 9.33 -1.22
C HIS A 48 -28.38 9.43 -0.85
N VAL A 49 -28.04 10.19 0.20
CA VAL A 49 -26.65 10.33 0.67
C VAL A 49 -26.12 9.01 1.23
N GLN A 50 -26.94 8.27 1.99
CA GLN A 50 -26.54 6.97 2.51
C GLN A 50 -26.25 5.98 1.39
N TRP A 51 -27.08 5.97 0.34
CA TRP A 51 -26.84 5.13 -0.83
C TRP A 51 -25.53 5.47 -1.55
N ASP A 52 -25.23 6.76 -1.75
CA ASP A 52 -23.99 7.23 -2.38
C ASP A 52 -22.73 6.89 -1.54
N ASP A 53 -22.82 7.06 -0.21
CA ASP A 53 -21.75 6.71 0.72
C ASP A 53 -21.51 5.19 0.75
N GLU A 54 -22.58 4.37 0.76
CA GLU A 54 -22.49 2.91 0.73
C GLU A 54 -21.88 2.39 -0.59
N ASP A 55 -22.30 2.94 -1.74
CA ASP A 55 -21.79 2.58 -3.08
C ASP A 55 -20.29 2.93 -3.24
N THR A 56 -19.91 4.14 -2.81
CA THR A 56 -18.51 4.59 -2.82
C THR A 56 -17.63 3.70 -1.93
N VAL A 57 -18.10 3.40 -0.73
CA VAL A 57 -17.38 2.52 0.21
C VAL A 57 -17.25 1.12 -0.37
N GLN A 58 -18.31 0.57 -0.97
CA GLN A 58 -18.28 -0.75 -1.57
C GLN A 58 -17.23 -0.82 -2.70
N THR A 59 -17.23 0.16 -3.60
CA THR A 59 -16.24 0.26 -4.68
C THR A 59 -14.81 0.25 -4.14
N VAL A 60 -14.53 1.03 -3.08
CA VAL A 60 -13.21 1.07 -2.44
C VAL A 60 -12.83 -0.27 -1.81
N VAL A 61 -13.77 -0.99 -1.20
CA VAL A 61 -13.50 -2.34 -0.65
C VAL A 61 -13.14 -3.32 -1.76
N GLU A 62 -13.85 -3.28 -2.88
CA GLU A 62 -13.61 -4.14 -4.04
C GLU A 62 -12.21 -3.90 -4.65
N ASP A 63 -11.80 -2.63 -4.77
CA ASP A 63 -10.45 -2.26 -5.20
C ASP A 63 -9.36 -2.78 -4.25
N ILE A 64 -9.56 -2.60 -2.93
CA ILE A 64 -8.63 -3.07 -1.91
C ILE A 64 -8.51 -4.60 -1.92
N ASP A 65 -9.62 -5.32 -2.11
CA ASP A 65 -9.63 -6.78 -2.17
C ASP A 65 -8.89 -7.30 -3.40
N THR A 66 -9.03 -6.59 -4.53
CA THR A 66 -8.26 -6.88 -5.75
C THR A 66 -6.77 -6.67 -5.55
N LEU A 67 -6.36 -5.56 -4.91
CA LEU A 67 -4.97 -5.29 -4.56
C LEU A 67 -4.41 -6.33 -3.59
N LEU A 68 -5.20 -6.77 -2.61
CA LEU A 68 -4.80 -7.77 -1.63
C LEU A 68 -4.61 -9.15 -2.26
N LEU A 69 -5.50 -9.54 -3.19
CA LEU A 69 -5.35 -10.76 -3.98
C LEU A 69 -4.05 -10.73 -4.79
N PHE A 70 -3.80 -9.63 -5.49
CA PHE A 70 -2.57 -9.46 -6.25
C PHE A 70 -1.32 -9.54 -5.35
N ALA A 71 -1.32 -8.83 -4.22
CA ALA A 71 -0.22 -8.87 -3.26
C ALA A 71 0.06 -10.28 -2.73
N GLY A 72 -0.99 -11.07 -2.45
CA GLY A 72 -0.85 -12.46 -2.01
C GLY A 72 -0.20 -13.35 -3.07
N ILE A 73 -0.70 -13.29 -4.31
CA ILE A 73 -0.16 -14.07 -5.44
C ILE A 73 1.29 -13.65 -5.73
N PHE A 74 1.54 -12.35 -5.78
CA PHE A 74 2.87 -11.79 -6.00
C PHE A 74 3.87 -12.21 -4.91
N SER A 75 3.45 -12.21 -3.63
CA SER A 75 4.29 -12.69 -2.53
C SER A 75 4.61 -14.17 -2.66
N GLY A 76 3.65 -15.00 -3.11
CA GLY A 76 3.87 -16.41 -3.40
C GLY A 76 4.90 -16.61 -4.52
N ALA A 77 4.77 -15.84 -5.62
CA ALA A 77 5.74 -15.88 -6.71
C ALA A 77 7.15 -15.50 -6.24
N ILE A 78 7.30 -14.40 -5.49
CA ILE A 78 8.60 -14.00 -4.92
C ILE A 78 9.16 -15.11 -4.01
N LEU A 79 8.32 -15.72 -3.18
CA LEU A 79 8.76 -16.77 -2.26
C LEU A 79 9.38 -17.96 -2.99
N THR A 80 8.86 -18.35 -4.16
CA THR A 80 9.47 -19.41 -4.98
C THR A 80 10.91 -19.07 -5.35
N PHE A 81 11.18 -17.84 -5.78
CA PHE A 81 12.53 -17.39 -6.11
C PHE A 81 13.43 -17.28 -4.87
N VAL A 82 12.89 -16.74 -3.77
CA VAL A 82 13.61 -16.64 -2.49
C VAL A 82 14.02 -18.02 -1.96
N VAL A 83 13.14 -19.03 -2.05
CA VAL A 83 13.47 -20.41 -1.66
C VAL A 83 14.58 -20.99 -2.52
N VAL A 84 14.62 -20.65 -3.82
CA VAL A 84 15.68 -21.07 -4.73
C VAL A 84 17.00 -20.34 -4.49
N SER A 85 17.00 -19.07 -4.07
CA SER A 85 18.24 -18.31 -3.80
C SER A 85 18.77 -18.41 -2.38
N LEU A 86 17.95 -18.84 -1.41
CA LEU A 86 18.37 -19.01 -0.01
C LEU A 86 19.57 -19.96 0.13
N PRO A 87 19.64 -21.10 -0.59
CA PRO A 87 20.80 -21.97 -0.59
C PRO A 87 22.08 -21.25 -1.02
N THR A 88 22.01 -20.28 -1.94
CA THR A 88 23.17 -19.52 -2.43
C THR A 88 23.77 -18.57 -1.37
N LEU A 89 23.01 -18.24 -0.31
CA LEU A 89 23.49 -17.45 0.84
C LEU A 89 24.15 -18.32 1.92
N ARG A 90 23.92 -19.63 1.90
CA ARG A 90 24.52 -20.56 2.86
C ARG A 90 25.79 -21.17 2.26
N PRO A 91 26.82 -21.44 3.08
CA PRO A 91 27.86 -22.36 2.71
C PRO A 91 27.22 -23.67 2.31
N ASP A 92 27.51 -24.10 1.08
CA ASP A 92 26.98 -25.33 0.54
C ASP A 92 27.58 -26.50 1.33
N ASN A 93 26.84 -26.97 2.35
CA ASN A 93 27.25 -28.09 3.19
C ASN A 93 27.45 -29.36 2.37
N HIS A 94 26.95 -29.44 1.12
CA HIS A 94 27.21 -30.55 0.21
C HIS A 94 28.55 -30.42 -0.52
N HIS A 95 28.95 -29.23 -0.95
CA HIS A 95 30.29 -29.03 -1.51
C HIS A 95 31.38 -29.12 -0.45
N ILE A 96 31.15 -28.59 0.75
CA ILE A 96 32.09 -28.76 1.87
C ILE A 96 32.17 -30.22 2.30
N SER A 97 31.07 -30.98 2.32
CA SER A 97 31.13 -32.40 2.68
C SER A 97 31.74 -33.27 1.59
N VAL A 98 31.56 -32.97 0.29
CA VAL A 98 32.22 -33.70 -0.82
C VAL A 98 33.70 -33.31 -0.96
N GLU A 99 34.06 -32.05 -0.70
CA GLU A 99 35.45 -31.57 -0.68
C GLU A 99 36.19 -32.10 0.56
N ILE A 100 35.56 -32.10 1.75
CA ILE A 100 36.08 -32.78 2.94
C ILE A 100 36.10 -34.31 2.76
N LEU A 101 35.09 -34.94 2.13
CA LEU A 101 35.16 -36.38 1.84
C LEU A 101 36.27 -36.71 0.84
N ALA A 102 36.51 -35.85 -0.16
CA ALA A 102 37.59 -36.02 -1.13
C ALA A 102 38.96 -35.82 -0.48
N GLU A 103 39.09 -34.87 0.44
CA GLU A 103 40.28 -34.66 1.26
C GLU A 103 40.52 -35.84 2.23
N ILE A 104 39.49 -36.33 2.92
CA ILE A 104 39.59 -37.50 3.82
C ILE A 104 39.92 -38.78 3.01
N ALA A 105 39.34 -38.95 1.82
CA ALA A 105 39.63 -40.08 0.94
C ALA A 105 41.05 -40.03 0.35
N SER A 106 41.62 -38.84 0.12
CA SER A 106 43.01 -38.70 -0.33
C SER A 106 44.01 -38.97 0.80
N HIS A 107 43.67 -38.62 2.05
CA HIS A 107 44.45 -38.96 3.24
C HIS A 107 44.45 -40.47 3.55
N PHE A 108 43.34 -41.17 3.32
CA PHE A 108 43.27 -42.63 3.53
C PHE A 108 44.00 -43.45 2.47
N ARG A 109 44.13 -42.95 1.23
CA ARG A 109 44.90 -43.62 0.16
C ARG A 109 46.41 -43.70 0.42
N VAL A 110 46.95 -42.81 1.25
CA VAL A 110 48.36 -42.85 1.66
C VAL A 110 48.64 -43.97 2.67
N PHE A 111 47.61 -44.47 3.36
CA PHE A 111 47.77 -45.49 4.41
C PHE A 111 47.84 -46.94 3.89
N GLU A 112 47.49 -47.20 2.62
CA GLU A 112 47.49 -48.54 2.02
C GLU A 112 48.81 -48.95 1.34
N SER A 113 49.83 -48.09 1.26
CA SER A 113 51.14 -48.43 0.70
C SER A 113 52.24 -48.40 1.77
N PRO A 114 52.67 -49.55 2.33
CA PRO A 114 53.60 -49.61 3.44
C PRO A 114 55.06 -49.53 2.97
N THR A 115 55.44 -48.50 2.20
CA THR A 115 56.85 -48.32 1.79
C THR A 115 57.19 -46.86 1.49
N SER A 116 57.14 -45.97 2.48
CA SER A 116 58.08 -44.82 2.62
C SER A 116 57.74 -43.91 3.81
N LEU A 117 58.05 -44.37 5.01
CA LEU A 117 58.02 -43.54 6.24
C LEU A 117 59.22 -42.58 6.34
N ILE A 118 59.59 -41.87 5.27
CA ILE A 118 60.66 -40.86 5.36
C ILE A 118 60.33 -39.65 4.48
N LYS A 119 60.01 -38.54 5.16
CA LYS A 119 59.93 -37.15 4.66
C LYS A 119 58.63 -36.71 3.97
N ALA A 120 57.54 -36.64 4.74
CA ALA A 120 56.40 -35.80 4.39
C ALA A 120 56.57 -34.42 5.06
N THR A 121 57.20 -33.49 4.35
CA THR A 121 56.85 -32.08 4.52
C THR A 121 55.41 -31.99 4.05
N GLY A 122 54.46 -31.98 4.97
CA GLY A 122 53.04 -31.88 4.61
C GLY A 122 52.84 -30.68 3.69
N PRO A 123 52.05 -30.79 2.60
CA PRO A 123 51.71 -29.63 1.80
C PRO A 123 51.13 -28.56 2.75
N PRO A 124 51.45 -27.27 2.56
CA PRO A 124 50.90 -26.23 3.42
C PRO A 124 49.38 -26.36 3.39
N LEU A 125 48.76 -26.43 4.57
CA LEU A 125 47.31 -26.34 4.72
C LEU A 125 46.87 -25.11 3.91
N LEU A 126 46.24 -25.35 2.76
CA LEU A 126 45.62 -24.30 1.98
C LEU A 126 44.69 -23.58 2.97
N PRO A 127 44.79 -22.24 3.13
CA PRO A 127 43.90 -21.53 4.02
C PRO A 127 42.49 -21.83 3.55
N LEU A 128 41.69 -22.48 4.41
CA LEU A 128 40.28 -22.79 4.18
C LEU A 128 39.67 -21.53 3.56
N ALA A 129 39.38 -21.58 2.25
CA ALA A 129 39.04 -20.40 1.50
C ALA A 129 37.87 -19.74 2.22
N SER A 130 38.11 -18.58 2.82
CA SER A 130 37.10 -17.87 3.60
C SER A 130 35.87 -17.76 2.72
N PHE A 131 34.77 -18.38 3.12
CA PHE A 131 33.54 -18.46 2.33
C PHE A 131 33.04 -17.05 2.04
N GLN A 132 33.49 -16.48 0.92
CA GLN A 132 33.20 -15.11 0.54
C GLN A 132 31.96 -15.17 -0.33
N VAL A 133 30.81 -14.95 0.32
CA VAL A 133 29.52 -14.93 -0.37
C VAL A 133 29.62 -14.01 -1.59
N PRO A 134 29.36 -14.50 -2.81
CA PRO A 134 29.48 -13.69 -4.01
C PRO A 134 28.60 -12.46 -3.86
N SER A 135 29.19 -11.27 -4.08
CA SER A 135 28.52 -9.98 -3.86
C SER A 135 27.17 -9.89 -4.56
N ARG A 136 27.04 -10.54 -5.72
CA ARG A 136 25.80 -10.61 -6.52
C ARG A 136 24.67 -11.39 -5.82
N ALA A 137 24.98 -12.52 -5.16
CA ALA A 137 23.98 -13.30 -4.44
C ALA A 137 23.41 -12.53 -3.23
N ARG A 138 24.24 -11.69 -2.59
CA ARG A 138 23.77 -10.81 -1.51
C ARG A 138 22.78 -9.77 -2.02
N TRP A 139 23.12 -9.06 -3.11
CA TRP A 139 22.22 -8.06 -3.72
C TRP A 139 20.89 -8.65 -4.18
N LEU A 140 20.91 -9.83 -4.82
CA LEU A 140 19.70 -10.53 -5.26
C LEU A 140 18.75 -10.83 -4.11
N ASN A 141 19.26 -11.41 -3.03
CA ASN A 141 18.44 -11.78 -1.89
C ASN A 141 17.93 -10.54 -1.14
N ILE A 142 18.73 -9.47 -1.05
CA ILE A 142 18.26 -8.20 -0.48
C ILE A 142 17.09 -7.66 -1.32
N LEU A 143 17.23 -7.60 -2.65
CA LEU A 143 16.18 -7.08 -3.54
C LEU A 143 14.88 -7.89 -3.44
N TRP A 144 14.97 -9.23 -3.46
CA TRP A 144 13.80 -10.09 -3.35
C TRP A 144 13.14 -10.02 -1.97
N LEU A 145 13.92 -10.05 -0.89
CA LEU A 145 13.36 -9.87 0.46
C LEU A 145 12.74 -8.48 0.65
N SER A 146 13.36 -7.43 0.12
CA SER A 146 12.78 -6.08 0.14
C SER A 146 11.45 -6.05 -0.64
N SER A 147 11.39 -6.63 -1.83
CA SER A 147 10.14 -6.70 -2.61
C SER A 147 9.02 -7.42 -1.85
N LEU A 148 9.35 -8.51 -1.15
CA LEU A 148 8.41 -9.26 -0.32
C LEU A 148 7.89 -8.42 0.86
N VAL A 149 8.79 -7.67 1.54
CA VAL A 149 8.40 -6.78 2.64
C VAL A 149 7.49 -5.65 2.15
N PHE A 150 7.77 -5.03 0.99
CA PHE A 150 6.91 -4.00 0.42
C PHE A 150 5.52 -4.55 0.04
N SER A 151 5.46 -5.74 -0.55
CA SER A 151 4.20 -6.44 -0.86
C SER A 151 3.36 -6.71 0.40
N LEU A 152 3.98 -7.25 1.45
CA LEU A 152 3.34 -7.46 2.75
C LEU A 152 2.89 -6.15 3.42
N SER A 153 3.70 -5.10 3.29
CA SER A 153 3.34 -3.77 3.83
C SER A 153 2.10 -3.22 3.13
N SER A 154 2.00 -3.37 1.81
CA SER A 154 0.79 -3.02 1.05
C SER A 154 -0.43 -3.82 1.53
N ALA A 155 -0.29 -5.14 1.72
CA ALA A 155 -1.36 -5.98 2.25
C ALA A 155 -1.82 -5.56 3.67
N LEU A 156 -0.89 -5.22 4.56
CA LEU A 156 -1.20 -4.74 5.91
C LEU A 156 -1.94 -3.39 5.87
N LEU A 157 -1.51 -2.47 5.02
CA LEU A 157 -2.18 -1.19 4.83
C LEU A 157 -3.61 -1.40 4.31
N SER A 158 -3.80 -2.27 3.31
CA SER A 158 -5.12 -2.67 2.80
C SER A 158 -6.05 -3.18 3.90
N ILE A 159 -5.55 -4.07 4.77
CA ILE A 159 -6.34 -4.61 5.90
C ILE A 159 -6.70 -3.50 6.90
N ILE A 160 -5.76 -2.61 7.23
CA ILE A 160 -6.01 -1.48 8.14
C ILE A 160 -7.12 -0.58 7.57
N VAL A 161 -7.05 -0.22 6.29
CA VAL A 161 -8.08 0.62 5.65
C VAL A 161 -9.44 -0.07 5.67
N LYS A 162 -9.49 -1.35 5.30
CA LYS A 162 -10.74 -2.14 5.34
C LYS A 162 -11.34 -2.20 6.75
N SER A 163 -10.50 -2.34 7.78
CA SER A 163 -10.95 -2.34 9.18
C SER A 163 -11.61 -1.02 9.57
N LYS A 164 -11.08 0.11 9.11
CA LYS A 164 -11.62 1.44 9.40
C LYS A 164 -12.90 1.73 8.61
N LEU A 165 -12.97 1.26 7.36
CA LEU A 165 -14.16 1.34 6.52
C LEU A 165 -15.36 0.62 7.14
N ARG A 166 -15.11 -0.57 7.73
CA ARG A 166 -16.15 -1.34 8.42
C ARG A 166 -16.73 -0.59 9.62
N VAL A 167 -15.86 0.02 10.44
CA VAL A 167 -16.28 0.82 11.60
C VAL A 167 -17.09 2.05 11.14
N TYR A 168 -16.71 2.66 10.02
CA TYR A 168 -17.45 3.77 9.44
C TYR A 168 -18.89 3.38 9.04
N LEU A 169 -19.06 2.25 8.32
CA LEU A 169 -20.39 1.73 7.94
C LEU A 169 -21.26 1.36 9.14
N GLN A 170 -20.66 0.81 10.20
CA GLN A 170 -21.40 0.47 11.43
C GLN A 170 -21.93 1.70 12.14
N TRP A 171 -21.14 2.78 12.20
CA TRP A 171 -21.55 4.04 12.81
C TRP A 171 -22.78 4.65 12.12
N ASP A 172 -22.93 4.44 10.80
CA ASP A 172 -24.04 5.02 10.05
C ASP A 172 -25.40 4.35 10.38
N ARG A 173 -25.39 3.05 10.67
CA ARG A 173 -26.60 2.26 10.94
C ARG A 173 -27.20 2.51 12.33
N GLU A 174 -26.43 2.98 13.30
CA GLU A 174 -26.84 3.08 14.70
C GLU A 174 -27.48 4.43 15.09
N MET A 175 -27.73 5.35 14.16
CA MET A 175 -28.08 6.73 14.50
C MET A 175 -29.55 6.97 14.92
N PRO A 176 -29.80 7.52 16.14
CA PRO A 176 -31.11 8.00 16.56
C PRO A 176 -31.45 9.42 15.98
N PRO A 177 -32.73 9.82 15.93
CA PRO A 177 -33.24 10.90 15.06
C PRO A 177 -33.03 12.36 15.55
N SER A 178 -32.08 12.66 16.46
CA SER A 178 -32.00 13.95 17.17
C SER A 178 -31.00 14.99 16.59
N ARG A 179 -31.01 16.22 17.16
CA ARG A 179 -30.23 17.41 16.74
C ARG A 179 -28.70 17.22 16.76
N ASP A 180 -28.19 16.25 17.52
CA ASP A 180 -26.75 15.91 17.55
C ASP A 180 -26.24 15.37 16.21
N ASN A 181 -27.16 14.96 15.31
CA ASN A 181 -26.86 14.52 13.96
C ASN A 181 -26.20 15.60 13.10
N VAL A 182 -26.48 16.89 13.31
CA VAL A 182 -25.90 17.96 12.46
C VAL A 182 -24.40 18.11 12.76
N VAL A 183 -24.02 18.09 14.04
CA VAL A 183 -22.62 18.16 14.47
C VAL A 183 -21.88 16.87 14.13
N ALA A 184 -22.51 15.71 14.31
CA ALA A 184 -21.94 14.42 13.94
C ALA A 184 -21.74 14.30 12.42
N ARG A 185 -22.71 14.77 11.61
CA ARG A 185 -22.62 14.81 10.14
C ARG A 185 -21.54 15.76 9.67
N GLN A 186 -21.42 16.94 10.27
CA GLN A 186 -20.39 17.91 9.89
C GLN A 186 -18.98 17.41 10.24
N ARG A 187 -18.82 16.74 11.39
CA ARG A 187 -17.59 16.00 11.70
C ARG A 187 -17.34 14.88 10.70
N ARG A 188 -18.34 14.08 10.32
CA ARG A 188 -18.21 13.04 9.30
C ARG A 188 -17.79 13.58 7.94
N LEU A 189 -18.39 14.69 7.48
CA LEU A 189 -18.06 15.30 6.19
C LEU A 189 -16.65 15.90 6.19
N GLN A 190 -16.23 16.48 7.33
CA GLN A 190 -14.87 16.93 7.53
C GLN A 190 -13.90 15.74 7.60
N THR A 191 -14.26 14.66 8.30
CA THR A 191 -13.45 13.44 8.38
C THR A 191 -13.36 12.75 7.04
N TRP A 192 -14.41 12.72 6.21
CA TRP A 192 -14.41 12.19 4.84
C TRP A 192 -13.59 13.04 3.88
N LYS A 193 -13.68 14.37 3.94
CA LYS A 193 -12.79 15.25 3.15
C LYS A 193 -11.33 15.18 3.61
N THR A 194 -11.10 14.92 4.90
CA THR A 194 -9.75 14.77 5.48
C THR A 194 -9.18 13.37 5.25
N TRP A 195 -10.05 12.36 5.25
CA TRP A 195 -9.77 11.02 4.77
C TRP A 195 -9.64 11.10 3.27
N LYS A 196 -8.42 11.33 2.82
CA LYS A 196 -8.04 11.16 1.42
C LYS A 196 -8.11 9.67 1.05
N VAL A 197 -9.27 9.02 1.13
CA VAL A 197 -9.51 7.63 0.70
C VAL A 197 -8.90 7.37 -0.69
N PRO A 198 -9.10 8.22 -1.70
CA PRO A 198 -8.41 8.06 -2.98
C PRO A 198 -6.89 8.16 -2.88
N ALA A 199 -6.34 9.02 -2.01
CA ALA A 199 -4.89 9.07 -1.79
C ALA A 199 -4.37 7.85 -1.03
N THR A 200 -5.16 7.27 -0.12
CA THR A 200 -4.78 6.06 0.61
C THR A 200 -4.70 4.86 -0.32
N ILE A 201 -5.67 4.68 -1.23
CA ILE A 201 -5.64 3.63 -2.26
C ILE A 201 -4.44 3.85 -3.19
N SER A 202 -4.19 5.10 -3.58
CA SER A 202 -3.00 5.46 -4.39
C SER A 202 -1.70 5.07 -3.68
N VAL A 203 -1.55 5.34 -2.37
CA VAL A 203 -0.36 4.93 -1.61
C VAL A 203 -0.21 3.41 -1.59
N ILE A 204 -1.29 2.65 -1.35
CA ILE A 204 -1.26 1.19 -1.33
C ILE A 204 -0.79 0.63 -2.69
N SER A 205 -1.31 1.17 -3.79
CA SER A 205 -0.91 0.79 -5.15
C SER A 205 0.55 1.12 -5.42
N VAL A 206 1.03 2.30 -5.01
CA VAL A 206 2.44 2.70 -5.20
C VAL A 206 3.40 1.76 -4.47
N PHE A 207 3.08 1.33 -3.26
CA PHE A 207 3.89 0.34 -2.54
C PHE A 207 4.00 -0.99 -3.30
N LEU A 208 2.90 -1.41 -3.92
CA LEU A 208 2.83 -2.64 -4.71
C LEU A 208 3.59 -2.54 -6.02
N GLU A 209 3.51 -1.39 -6.69
CA GLU A 209 4.30 -1.09 -7.89
C GLU A 209 5.80 -1.08 -7.59
N ILE A 210 6.22 -0.44 -6.48
CA ILE A 210 7.61 -0.46 -6.03
C ILE A 210 8.08 -1.90 -5.81
N ALA A 211 7.26 -2.72 -5.14
CA ALA A 211 7.59 -4.13 -4.93
C ALA A 211 7.78 -4.89 -6.25
N LEU A 212 6.91 -4.64 -7.24
CA LEU A 212 6.98 -5.23 -8.57
C LEU A 212 8.25 -4.80 -9.33
N VAL A 213 8.60 -3.50 -9.29
CA VAL A 213 9.83 -2.99 -9.91
C VAL A 213 11.07 -3.61 -9.27
N LEU A 214 11.15 -3.67 -7.94
CA LEU A 214 12.26 -4.31 -7.24
C LEU A 214 12.42 -5.79 -7.62
N PHE A 215 11.29 -6.50 -7.74
CA PHE A 215 11.29 -7.89 -8.16
C PHE A 215 11.80 -8.06 -9.60
N LEU A 216 11.34 -7.22 -10.54
CA LEU A 216 11.79 -7.24 -11.94
C LEU A 216 13.29 -6.97 -12.06
N VAL A 217 13.83 -6.02 -11.29
CA VAL A 217 15.28 -5.75 -11.23
C VAL A 217 16.03 -6.97 -10.70
N GLY A 218 15.53 -7.60 -9.64
CA GLY A 218 16.10 -8.85 -9.12
C GLY A 218 16.08 -9.98 -10.15
N MET A 219 14.97 -10.14 -10.88
CA MET A 219 14.84 -11.12 -11.96
C MET A 219 15.84 -10.89 -13.10
N MET A 220 16.06 -9.63 -13.47
CA MET A 220 17.05 -9.28 -14.48
C MET A 220 18.44 -9.74 -14.04
N ILE A 221 18.88 -9.37 -12.83
CA ILE A 221 20.19 -9.76 -12.27
C ILE A 221 20.31 -11.29 -12.15
N PHE A 222 19.23 -11.98 -11.77
CA PHE A 222 19.23 -13.44 -11.65
C PHE A 222 19.44 -14.11 -13.01
N SER A 223 18.77 -13.62 -14.06
CA SER A 223 18.91 -14.16 -15.41
C SER A 223 20.35 -14.09 -15.93
N TRP A 224 21.10 -13.02 -15.63
CA TRP A 224 22.51 -12.90 -16.02
C TRP A 224 23.39 -14.04 -15.46
N ALA A 225 22.96 -14.70 -14.38
CA ALA A 225 23.66 -15.84 -13.81
C ALA A 225 23.32 -17.18 -14.48
N LEU A 226 22.22 -17.28 -15.24
CA LEU A 226 21.85 -18.50 -15.96
C LEU A 226 22.47 -18.55 -17.35
N ASP A 227 22.09 -17.63 -18.23
CA ASP A 227 22.48 -17.64 -19.64
C ASP A 227 22.29 -16.26 -20.29
N THR A 228 23.19 -15.89 -21.21
CA THR A 228 23.17 -14.59 -21.90
C THR A 228 21.99 -14.45 -22.86
N ALA A 229 21.58 -15.52 -23.54
CA ALA A 229 20.45 -15.51 -24.48
C ALA A 229 19.12 -15.31 -23.74
N VAL A 230 18.92 -16.03 -22.62
CA VAL A 230 17.71 -15.91 -21.78
C VAL A 230 17.59 -14.49 -21.22
N THR A 231 18.72 -13.90 -20.84
CA THR A 231 18.77 -12.54 -20.31
C THR A 231 18.34 -11.48 -21.31
N PHE A 232 18.75 -11.60 -22.57
CA PHE A 232 18.37 -10.65 -23.61
C PHE A 232 16.85 -10.66 -23.85
N VAL A 233 16.26 -11.85 -23.96
CA VAL A 233 14.81 -12.02 -24.15
C VAL A 233 14.03 -11.47 -22.96
N LEU A 234 14.46 -11.77 -21.72
CA LEU A 234 13.81 -11.25 -20.52
C LEU A 234 13.95 -9.72 -20.41
N THR A 235 15.10 -9.16 -20.76
CA THR A 235 15.33 -7.71 -20.71
C THR A 235 14.40 -6.97 -21.67
N ILE A 236 14.25 -7.47 -22.90
CA ILE A 236 13.33 -6.89 -23.88
C ILE A 236 11.89 -6.97 -23.38
N THR A 237 11.48 -8.12 -22.86
CA THR A 237 10.11 -8.36 -22.40
C THR A 237 9.76 -7.46 -21.21
N ILE A 238 10.64 -7.39 -20.20
CA ILE A 238 10.47 -6.54 -19.02
C ILE A 238 10.51 -5.06 -19.41
N GLY A 239 11.44 -4.66 -20.28
CA GLY A 239 11.57 -3.29 -20.77
C GLY A 239 10.33 -2.83 -21.54
N ALA A 240 9.79 -3.67 -22.42
CA ALA A 240 8.55 -3.38 -23.14
C ALA A 240 7.35 -3.23 -22.19
N PHE A 241 7.24 -4.11 -21.19
CA PHE A 241 6.18 -4.03 -20.18
C PHE A 241 6.26 -2.75 -19.34
N LEU A 242 7.45 -2.38 -18.87
CA LEU A 242 7.66 -1.13 -18.12
C LEU A 242 7.40 0.11 -18.98
N ALA A 243 7.79 0.10 -20.26
CA ALA A 243 7.50 1.18 -21.19
C ALA A 243 6.00 1.32 -21.46
N PHE A 244 5.28 0.20 -21.55
CA PHE A 244 3.83 0.19 -21.71
C PHE A 244 3.12 0.76 -20.47
N ILE A 245 3.52 0.33 -19.27
CA ILE A 245 2.99 0.88 -18.01
C ILE A 245 3.29 2.37 -17.91
N SER A 246 4.51 2.81 -18.19
CA SER A 246 4.87 4.23 -18.11
C SER A 246 4.09 5.07 -19.11
N ALA A 247 3.82 4.54 -20.31
CA ALA A 247 2.99 5.17 -21.32
C ALA A 247 1.50 5.26 -20.93
N ILE A 248 0.98 4.32 -20.13
CA ILE A 248 -0.40 4.35 -19.59
C ILE A 248 -0.50 5.20 -18.32
N ALA A 249 0.59 5.36 -17.57
CA ALA A 249 0.64 6.16 -16.34
C ALA A 249 0.89 7.66 -16.60
N THR A 250 1.46 8.04 -17.75
CA THR A 250 1.68 9.44 -18.15
C THR A 250 0.46 10.25 -18.66
N PRO A 251 -0.59 9.68 -19.28
CA PRO A 251 -1.75 10.42 -19.76
C PRO A 251 -2.41 11.35 -18.73
N PRO A 252 -2.62 10.99 -17.44
CA PRO A 252 -3.27 11.89 -16.49
C PRO A 252 -2.37 13.06 -16.05
N ALA A 253 -1.06 13.03 -16.32
CA ALA A 253 -0.14 14.11 -15.97
C ALA A 253 -0.01 15.18 -17.07
N VAL A 254 -0.27 14.81 -18.33
CA VAL A 254 -0.09 15.68 -19.51
C VAL A 254 -1.41 16.28 -19.99
N ILE A 255 -2.53 15.60 -19.78
CA ILE A 255 -3.86 16.09 -20.15
C ILE A 255 -4.52 16.70 -18.91
N ARG A 256 -4.15 17.95 -18.59
CA ARG A 256 -4.79 18.75 -17.51
C ARG A 256 -6.25 19.11 -17.80
N ASN A 257 -6.80 18.71 -18.95
CA ASN A 257 -8.13 19.08 -19.41
C ASN A 257 -8.88 17.87 -19.96
N CYS A 258 -9.52 17.08 -19.11
CA CYS A 258 -10.79 16.42 -19.44
C CYS A 258 -11.58 16.20 -18.13
N PRO A 259 -12.88 16.51 -18.13
CA PRO A 259 -13.74 16.47 -16.95
C PRO A 259 -13.94 15.06 -16.38
#